data_AF-A0A197ZX98-F1
#
_entry.id   AF-A0A197ZX98-F1
#
_cell.length_a   1.000
_cell.length_b   1.000
_cell.length_c   1.000
_cell.angle_alpha   90.00
_cell.angle_beta   90.00
_cell.angle_gamma   90.00
#
_symmetry.space_group_name_H-M   'P 1'
#
loop_
_entity.id
_entity.type
_entity.pdbx_description
1 polymer ?
#
loop_
_entity_poly.entity_id
_entity_poly.type
_entity_poly.pdbx_seq_one_letter_code
_entity_poly.pdbx_strand_id
1 'polypeptide(L)'
;MSDPTIENPAPSASNINLSFTERTARLVLVLTVIGALAIVYQKALGFFFKALSYKIYLPFLISYEHVIISCMLSSGLLILLSLVSYCYSEFFALNHLHNHETSSSRVNTADERYDLLFKLLQLYTALTFSFNLLFIIVIGTIAKNYITISLTSFFIFLFIILLIFKRARTNLRSVFQLFGDFFSKKWKQIILWFGVTTTLLFLLIVIMAGSQKAFFIAKFTTDAKAPINFHFENSIPEKIILYFYSVDINDNEVLTKELELTRSQFRRSFIEVMEKQESNGSATFFKNIDAQIYKGSSKAFMSNKSKYEYNYKLDTIEYLKQGKNFVVINFNLGALNNHEYFNIVNEIHMDDKNTITINKEEFRENIKR
;
A
#
# COMPACT_ATOMS: atom_id res chain seq x y z
N MET A 1 0.53 31.34 72.16
CA MET A 1 -0.57 30.99 71.22
C MET A 1 -0.31 31.77 69.95
N SER A 2 0.43 31.15 69.04
CA SER A 2 0.82 31.71 67.74
C SER A 2 -0.16 31.19 66.70
N ASP A 3 -0.86 32.11 66.08
CA ASP A 3 -1.80 31.92 64.98
C ASP A 3 -1.06 31.30 63.77
N PRO A 4 -1.56 30.21 63.15
CA PRO A 4 -0.94 29.69 61.94
C PRO A 4 -1.37 30.53 60.74
N THR A 5 -0.42 31.27 60.17
CA THR A 5 -0.54 31.90 58.87
C THR A 5 -0.90 30.85 57.83
N ILE A 6 -2.13 30.91 57.33
CA ILE A 6 -2.59 30.18 56.14
C ILE A 6 -1.85 30.79 54.94
N GLU A 7 -0.80 30.12 54.48
CA GLU A 7 -0.22 30.38 53.16
C GLU A 7 -1.28 30.04 52.11
N ASN A 8 -1.85 31.09 51.51
CA ASN A 8 -2.60 30.94 50.27
C ASN A 8 -1.65 30.35 49.21
N PRO A 9 -1.95 29.18 48.61
CA PRO A 9 -1.17 28.69 47.50
C PRO A 9 -1.26 29.70 46.34
N ALA A 10 -0.10 29.98 45.76
CA ALA A 10 0.04 30.87 44.60
C ALA A 10 -0.97 30.49 43.49
N PRO A 11 -1.57 31.48 42.81
CA PRO A 11 -2.52 31.21 41.74
C PRO A 11 -1.84 30.38 40.65
N SER A 12 -2.37 29.17 40.45
CA SER A 12 -2.05 28.33 39.29
C SER A 12 -2.23 29.15 38.01
N ALA A 13 -1.27 29.01 37.08
CA ALA A 13 -1.23 29.66 35.78
C ALA A 13 -2.62 30.06 35.26
N SER A 14 -2.81 31.37 35.07
CA SER A 14 -4.04 31.99 34.60
C SER A 14 -4.68 31.19 33.46
N ASN A 15 -5.84 30.59 33.73
CA ASN A 15 -6.78 30.20 32.69
C ASN A 15 -7.29 31.49 32.03
N ILE A 16 -6.57 31.97 31.01
CA ILE A 16 -7.02 33.09 30.18
C ILE A 16 -8.24 32.57 29.45
N ASN A 17 -9.43 32.94 29.90
CA ASN A 17 -10.68 32.66 29.21
C ASN A 17 -10.67 33.45 27.90
N LEU A 18 -10.32 32.77 26.81
CA LEU A 18 -10.36 33.33 25.46
C LEU A 18 -11.79 33.73 25.10
N SER A 19 -11.93 34.89 24.47
CA SER A 19 -13.21 35.37 23.95
C SER A 19 -13.71 34.50 22.78
N PHE A 20 -15.02 34.55 22.51
CA PHE A 20 -15.64 33.85 21.37
C PHE A 20 -14.95 34.18 20.03
N THR A 21 -14.57 35.45 19.84
CA THR A 21 -13.86 35.92 18.65
C THR A 21 -12.47 35.31 18.52
N GLU A 22 -11.70 35.24 19.61
CA GLU A 22 -10.36 34.65 19.61
C GLU A 22 -10.39 33.14 19.36
N ARG A 23 -11.37 32.43 19.94
CA ARG A 23 -11.59 30.99 19.70
C ARG A 23 -12.00 30.71 18.26
N THR A 24 -12.89 31.51 17.70
CA THR A 24 -13.29 31.42 16.29
C THR A 24 -12.09 31.68 15.37
N ALA A 25 -11.28 32.70 15.65
CA ALA A 25 -10.07 32.99 14.89
C ALA A 25 -9.05 31.83 14.95
N ARG A 26 -8.85 31.23 16.14
CA ARG A 26 -7.98 30.06 16.31
C ARG A 26 -8.49 28.86 15.52
N LEU A 27 -9.79 28.59 15.54
CA LEU A 27 -10.41 27.52 14.77
C LEU A 27 -10.24 27.73 13.26
N VAL A 28 -10.50 28.94 12.76
CA VAL A 28 -10.34 29.30 11.34
C VAL A 28 -8.89 29.16 10.91
N LEU A 29 -7.93 29.64 11.71
CA LEU A 29 -6.50 29.50 11.41
C LEU A 29 -6.10 28.03 11.32
N VAL A 30 -6.48 27.22 12.32
CA VAL A 30 -6.17 25.79 12.35
C VAL A 30 -6.80 25.06 11.16
N LEU A 31 -8.06 25.34 10.85
CA LEU A 31 -8.75 24.76 9.68
C LEU A 31 -8.11 25.18 8.35
N THR A 32 -7.66 26.44 8.23
CA THR A 32 -7.05 26.95 7.00
C THR A 32 -5.67 26.32 6.76
N VAL A 33 -4.81 26.33 7.79
CA VAL A 33 -3.47 25.73 7.72
C VAL A 33 -3.58 24.24 7.41
N ILE A 34 -4.53 23.54 8.04
CA ILE A 34 -4.63 22.10 7.85
C ILE A 34 -5.40 21.74 6.58
N GLY A 35 -6.36 22.55 6.14
CA GLY A 35 -6.96 22.40 4.81
C GLY A 35 -5.90 22.47 3.71
N ALA A 36 -4.96 23.42 3.80
CA ALA A 36 -3.81 23.50 2.90
C ALA A 36 -2.90 22.26 2.99
N LEU A 37 -2.57 21.82 4.22
CA LEU A 37 -1.77 20.61 4.43
C LEU A 37 -2.47 19.33 3.94
N ALA A 38 -3.79 19.24 4.05
CA ALA A 38 -4.59 18.11 3.60
C ALA A 38 -4.56 17.96 2.07
N ILE A 39 -4.61 19.07 1.32
CA ILE A 39 -4.47 19.06 -0.14
C ILE A 39 -3.08 18.56 -0.54
N VAL A 40 -2.03 19.06 0.13
CA VAL A 40 -0.65 18.61 -0.11
C VAL A 40 -0.51 17.12 0.22
N TYR A 41 -1.07 16.69 1.35
CA TYR A 41 -1.04 15.31 1.80
C TYR A 41 -1.83 14.37 0.87
N GLN A 42 -2.98 14.79 0.34
CA GLN A 42 -3.76 14.04 -0.65
C GLN A 42 -2.96 13.84 -1.95
N LYS A 43 -2.30 14.89 -2.45
CA LYS A 43 -1.44 14.77 -3.65
C LYS A 43 -0.24 13.86 -3.39
N ALA A 44 0.38 13.99 -2.21
CA ALA A 44 1.50 13.13 -1.80
C ALA A 44 1.05 11.66 -1.71
N LEU A 45 -0.10 11.38 -1.07
CA LEU A 45 -0.73 10.06 -1.02
C LEU A 45 -0.94 9.45 -2.41
N GLY A 46 -1.51 10.21 -3.35
CA GLY A 46 -1.73 9.76 -4.72
C GLY A 46 -0.44 9.43 -5.46
N PHE A 47 0.62 10.22 -5.24
CA PHE A 47 1.96 9.93 -5.75
C PHE A 47 2.55 8.67 -5.13
N PHE A 48 2.45 8.53 -3.80
CA PHE A 48 2.99 7.38 -3.06
C PHE A 48 2.31 6.06 -3.43
N PHE A 49 0.97 6.04 -3.56
CA PHE A 49 0.26 4.84 -4.00
C PHE A 49 0.67 4.40 -5.39
N LYS A 50 0.82 5.35 -6.32
CA LYS A 50 1.32 5.05 -7.67
C LYS A 50 2.75 4.49 -7.60
N ALA A 51 3.65 5.17 -6.90
CA ALA A 51 5.06 4.77 -6.79
C ALA A 51 5.24 3.36 -6.21
N LEU A 52 4.42 2.98 -5.21
CA LEU A 52 4.52 1.69 -4.54
C LEU A 52 3.78 0.55 -5.27
N SER A 53 2.69 0.83 -5.98
CA SER A 53 1.95 -0.21 -6.71
C SER A 53 2.74 -0.88 -7.84
N TYR A 54 3.82 -0.25 -8.32
CA TYR A 54 4.53 -0.64 -9.54
C TYR A 54 5.83 -1.40 -9.30
N LYS A 55 6.36 -1.45 -8.07
CA LYS A 55 7.70 -2.00 -7.78
C LYS A 55 7.66 -3.04 -6.67
N ILE A 56 8.07 -4.27 -6.98
CA ILE A 56 8.30 -5.35 -6.00
C ILE A 56 9.81 -5.60 -5.92
N TYR A 57 10.41 -5.54 -4.74
CA TYR A 57 11.87 -5.68 -4.59
C TYR A 57 12.26 -7.13 -4.31
N LEU A 58 13.31 -7.67 -4.95
CA LEU A 58 13.91 -8.95 -4.55
C LEU A 58 15.19 -8.68 -3.75
N PRO A 59 15.35 -9.16 -2.50
CA PRO A 59 14.69 -10.32 -1.86
C PRO A 59 13.56 -10.03 -0.84
N PHE A 60 13.15 -8.77 -0.65
CA PHE A 60 12.16 -8.39 0.36
C PHE A 60 10.90 -7.81 -0.29
N LEU A 61 9.73 -8.38 0.03
CA LEU A 61 8.41 -7.83 -0.35
C LEU A 61 8.22 -6.37 0.11
N ILE A 62 9.01 -5.92 1.09
CA ILE A 62 8.98 -4.59 1.68
C ILE A 62 10.33 -3.90 1.44
N SER A 63 10.33 -2.76 0.75
CA SER A 63 11.50 -1.88 0.61
C SER A 63 11.50 -0.74 1.61
N TYR A 64 12.59 0.02 1.65
CA TYR A 64 12.68 1.23 2.46
C TYR A 64 11.63 2.28 2.10
N GLU A 65 11.20 2.37 0.83
CA GLU A 65 10.14 3.32 0.45
C GLU A 65 8.82 2.94 1.10
N HIS A 66 8.49 1.65 1.15
CA HIS A 66 7.27 1.14 1.78
C HIS A 66 7.23 1.48 3.27
N VAL A 67 8.37 1.34 3.96
CA VAL A 67 8.50 1.67 5.39
C VAL A 67 8.40 3.18 5.62
N ILE A 68 9.15 3.98 4.85
CA ILE A 68 9.13 5.45 4.96
C ILE A 68 7.72 5.98 4.72
N ILE A 69 7.06 5.51 3.65
CA ILE A 69 5.72 5.95 3.28
C ILE A 69 4.73 5.52 4.37
N SER A 70 4.76 4.27 4.85
CA SER A 70 3.86 3.83 5.92
C SER A 70 4.02 4.65 7.20
N CYS A 71 5.26 5.03 7.55
CA CYS A 71 5.54 5.90 8.70
C CYS A 71 5.00 7.32 8.51
N MET A 72 5.16 7.90 7.32
CA MET A 72 4.61 9.22 6.98
C MET A 72 3.08 9.21 6.96
N LEU A 73 2.49 8.14 6.42
CA LEU A 73 1.05 7.98 6.35
C LEU A 73 0.42 7.82 7.73
N SER A 74 1.01 6.97 8.58
CA SER A 74 0.58 6.79 9.97
C SER A 74 0.58 8.09 10.76
N SER A 75 1.68 8.86 10.70
CA SER A 75 1.77 10.16 11.36
C SER A 75 0.73 11.14 10.84
N GLY A 76 0.58 11.25 9.51
CA GLY A 76 -0.43 12.13 8.89
C GLY A 76 -1.85 11.77 9.32
N LEU A 77 -2.21 10.49 9.32
CA LEU A 77 -3.53 10.00 9.73
C LEU A 77 -3.81 10.32 11.21
N LEU A 78 -2.86 10.07 12.10
CA LEU A 78 -3.03 10.31 13.54
C LEU A 78 -3.10 11.81 13.88
N ILE A 79 -2.35 12.65 13.16
CA ILE A 79 -2.46 14.11 13.27
C ILE A 79 -3.84 14.56 12.79
N LEU A 80 -4.33 14.04 11.66
CA LEU A 80 -5.65 14.34 11.13
C LEU A 80 -6.76 13.96 12.12
N LEU A 81 -6.69 12.77 12.72
CA LEU A 81 -7.65 12.33 13.74
C LEU A 81 -7.64 13.25 14.98
N SER A 82 -6.45 13.66 15.41
CA SER A 82 -6.28 14.60 16.54
C SER A 82 -6.87 15.97 16.22
N LEU A 83 -6.73 16.42 14.98
CA LEU A 83 -7.37 17.63 14.50
C LEU A 83 -8.89 17.54 14.51
N VAL A 84 -9.46 16.47 13.95
CA VAL A 84 -10.92 16.30 13.92
C VAL A 84 -11.47 16.32 15.35
N SER A 85 -10.76 15.67 16.29
CA SER A 85 -11.09 15.70 17.71
C SER A 85 -11.00 17.11 18.32
N TYR A 86 -9.99 17.91 17.94
CA TYR A 86 -9.89 19.31 18.34
C TYR A 86 -11.04 20.15 17.79
N CYS A 87 -11.29 20.11 16.48
CA CYS A 87 -12.38 20.87 15.86
C CYS A 87 -13.72 20.53 16.48
N TYR A 88 -14.01 19.25 16.71
CA TYR A 88 -15.22 18.81 17.41
C TYR A 88 -15.34 19.42 18.81
N SER A 89 -14.25 19.40 19.59
CA SER A 89 -14.22 19.98 20.94
C SER A 89 -14.38 21.50 20.92
N GLU A 90 -13.78 22.18 19.94
CA GLU A 90 -13.86 23.63 19.75
C GLU A 90 -15.28 24.05 19.35
N PHE A 91 -15.92 23.33 18.42
CA PHE A 91 -17.33 23.57 18.06
C PHE A 91 -18.27 23.38 19.25
N PHE A 92 -18.04 22.35 20.07
CA PHE A 92 -18.85 22.09 21.25
C PHE A 92 -18.67 23.18 22.33
N ALA A 93 -17.45 23.69 22.49
CA ALA A 93 -17.17 24.83 23.37
C ALA A 93 -17.82 26.12 22.86
N LEU A 94 -17.76 26.40 21.55
CA LEU A 94 -18.38 27.58 20.92
C LEU A 94 -19.90 27.58 21.07
N ASN A 95 -20.56 26.43 20.84
CA ASN A 95 -22.01 26.29 21.02
C ASN A 95 -22.44 26.57 22.47
N HIS A 96 -21.63 26.15 23.43
CA HIS A 96 -21.90 26.35 24.85
C HIS A 96 -21.70 27.81 25.29
N LEU A 97 -20.64 28.46 24.80
CA LEU A 97 -20.40 29.89 24.97
C LEU A 97 -21.53 30.75 24.36
N HIS A 98 -22.07 30.33 23.23
CA HIS A 98 -23.20 30.99 22.57
C HIS A 98 -24.50 30.89 23.37
N ASN A 99 -24.73 29.76 24.05
CA ASN A 99 -25.93 29.54 24.87
C ASN A 99 -25.84 30.13 26.29
N HIS A 100 -24.80 30.94 26.60
CA HIS A 100 -24.54 31.53 27.92
C HIS A 100 -24.41 30.52 29.09
N GLU A 101 -24.30 29.23 28.79
CA GLU A 101 -23.97 28.23 29.78
C GLU A 101 -22.44 28.31 30.00
N THR A 102 -21.96 28.50 31.24
CA THR A 102 -20.51 28.59 31.53
C THR A 102 -19.99 27.27 32.12
N SER A 103 -19.91 26.24 31.30
CA SER A 103 -19.26 24.98 31.68
C SER A 103 -17.78 25.10 31.38
N SER A 104 -17.02 25.54 32.39
CA SER A 104 -15.55 25.63 32.36
C SER A 104 -14.89 24.33 31.88
N SER A 105 -15.51 23.18 32.16
CA SER A 105 -15.03 21.85 31.73
C SER A 105 -14.93 21.70 30.21
N ARG A 106 -15.89 22.20 29.43
CA ARG A 106 -15.91 22.06 27.96
C ARG A 106 -14.88 22.97 27.29
N VAL A 107 -14.74 24.19 27.79
CA VAL A 107 -13.72 25.15 27.35
C VAL A 107 -12.33 24.59 27.63
N ASN A 108 -12.08 24.11 28.86
CA ASN A 108 -10.81 23.49 29.25
C ASN A 108 -10.48 22.28 28.37
N THR A 109 -11.47 21.43 28.06
CA THR A 109 -11.28 20.28 27.17
C THR A 109 -10.78 20.70 25.79
N ALA A 110 -11.34 21.78 25.22
CA ALA A 110 -10.93 22.24 23.90
C ALA A 110 -9.49 22.84 23.90
N ASP A 111 -9.10 23.51 24.98
CA ASP A 111 -7.73 24.02 25.15
C ASP A 111 -6.71 22.90 25.39
N GLU A 112 -7.06 21.89 26.18
CA GLU A 112 -6.25 20.68 26.31
C GLU A 112 -6.05 19.97 24.97
N ARG A 113 -7.10 19.89 24.14
CA ARG A 113 -7.03 19.24 22.81
C ARG A 113 -6.16 20.02 21.82
N TYR A 114 -6.15 21.35 21.92
CA TYR A 114 -5.27 22.19 21.11
C TYR A 114 -3.79 22.01 21.47
N ASP A 115 -3.46 22.06 22.77
CA ASP A 115 -2.09 21.79 23.21
C ASP A 115 -1.66 20.36 22.88
N LEU A 116 -2.58 19.40 23.03
CA LEU A 116 -2.36 18.01 22.62
C LEU A 116 -2.04 17.89 21.13
N LEU A 117 -2.70 18.66 20.24
CA LEU A 117 -2.45 18.63 18.80
C LEU A 117 -0.97 18.92 18.47
N PHE A 118 -0.40 19.98 19.03
CA PHE A 118 1.01 20.31 18.79
C PHE A 118 1.97 19.32 19.44
N LYS A 119 1.65 18.82 20.63
CA LYS A 119 2.44 17.77 21.29
C LYS A 119 2.46 16.47 20.48
N LEU A 120 1.34 16.10 19.88
CA LEU A 120 1.24 14.91 19.01
C LEU A 120 1.93 15.14 17.67
N LEU A 121 1.81 16.33 17.07
CA LEU A 121 2.54 16.71 15.86
C LEU A 121 4.06 16.57 16.06
N GLN A 122 4.58 17.12 17.17
CA GLN A 122 6.01 17.00 17.51
C GLN A 122 6.41 15.55 17.75
N LEU A 123 5.63 14.80 18.51
CA LEU A 123 5.91 13.40 18.83
C LEU A 123 5.94 12.51 17.57
N TYR A 124 4.89 12.55 16.75
CA TYR A 124 4.80 11.69 15.56
C TYR A 124 5.81 12.07 14.48
N THR A 125 6.13 13.36 14.32
CA THR A 125 7.21 13.81 13.43
C THR A 125 8.56 13.29 13.91
N ALA A 126 8.84 13.38 15.22
CA ALA A 126 10.06 12.86 15.82
C ALA A 126 10.16 11.33 15.65
N LEU A 127 9.07 10.60 15.91
CA LEU A 127 9.01 9.14 15.73
C LEU A 127 9.27 8.74 14.28
N THR A 128 8.61 9.36 13.31
CA THR A 128 8.85 9.10 11.87
C THR A 128 10.30 9.34 11.50
N PHE A 129 10.89 10.46 11.93
CA PHE A 129 12.28 10.78 11.60
C PHE A 129 13.26 9.80 12.26
N SER A 130 13.11 9.55 13.56
CA SER A 130 13.98 8.63 14.31
C SER A 130 13.88 7.20 13.81
N PHE A 131 12.66 6.72 13.50
CA PHE A 131 12.46 5.36 12.99
C PHE A 131 13.05 5.20 11.58
N ASN A 132 12.81 6.16 10.68
CA ASN A 132 13.40 6.14 9.34
C ASN A 132 14.92 6.20 9.39
N LEU A 133 15.50 7.04 10.26
CA LEU A 133 16.94 7.11 10.45
C LEU A 133 17.51 5.79 10.95
N LEU A 134 16.90 5.20 11.99
CA LEU A 134 17.30 3.90 12.53
C LEU A 134 17.22 2.81 11.46
N PHE A 135 16.13 2.79 10.70
CA PHE A 135 15.90 1.83 9.65
C PHE A 135 16.95 1.92 8.53
N ILE A 136 17.29 3.14 8.09
CA ILE A 136 18.38 3.38 7.12
C ILE A 136 19.72 2.86 7.64
N ILE A 137 20.01 3.05 8.94
CA ILE A 137 21.26 2.57 9.56
C ILE A 137 21.30 1.04 9.61
N VAL A 138 20.20 0.41 10.03
CA VAL A 138 20.09 -1.05 10.10
C VAL A 138 20.25 -1.66 8.71
N ILE A 139 19.53 -1.15 7.70
CA ILE A 139 19.69 -1.62 6.31
C ILE A 139 21.11 -1.36 5.80
N GLY A 140 21.67 -0.17 6.04
CA GLY A 140 23.02 0.17 5.62
C GLY A 140 24.07 -0.78 6.20
N THR A 141 23.88 -1.19 7.45
CA THR A 141 24.74 -2.14 8.17
C THR A 141 24.59 -3.55 7.58
N ILE A 142 23.36 -4.03 7.38
CA ILE A 142 23.07 -5.35 6.77
C ILE A 142 23.64 -5.42 5.34
N ALA A 143 23.52 -4.34 4.57
CA ALA A 143 24.03 -4.25 3.20
C ALA A 143 25.55 -4.01 3.12
N LYS A 144 26.26 -3.95 4.25
CA LYS A 144 27.70 -3.62 4.36
C LYS A 144 28.07 -2.35 3.59
N ASN A 145 27.19 -1.35 3.64
CA ASN A 145 27.38 -0.07 2.99
C ASN A 145 28.05 0.90 3.97
N TYR A 146 29.37 0.91 3.94
CA TYR A 146 30.20 1.70 4.84
C TYR A 146 30.00 3.21 4.67
N ILE A 147 29.65 3.70 3.47
CA ILE A 147 29.37 5.12 3.24
C ILE A 147 28.12 5.57 3.98
N THR A 148 27.00 4.85 3.84
CA THR A 148 25.76 5.20 4.53
C THR A 148 25.94 5.12 6.04
N ILE A 149 26.65 4.10 6.54
CA ILE A 149 26.99 3.96 7.95
C ILE A 149 27.84 5.15 8.43
N SER A 150 28.89 5.54 7.70
CA SER A 150 29.76 6.67 8.07
C SER A 150 29.01 7.99 8.07
N LEU A 151 28.18 8.25 7.04
CA LEU A 151 27.43 9.49 6.92
C LEU A 151 26.34 9.61 7.99
N THR A 152 25.56 8.54 8.22
CA THR A 152 24.55 8.54 9.31
C THR A 152 25.19 8.61 10.68
N SER A 153 26.30 7.91 10.91
CA SER A 153 27.05 8.00 12.19
C SER A 153 27.59 9.40 12.41
N PHE A 154 28.07 10.07 11.35
CA PHE A 154 28.50 11.47 11.41
C PHE A 154 27.36 12.41 11.78
N PHE A 155 26.18 12.26 11.15
CA PHE A 155 25.01 13.08 11.49
C PHE A 155 24.47 12.79 12.91
N ILE A 156 24.47 11.53 13.36
CA ILE A 156 24.13 11.18 14.74
C ILE A 156 25.14 11.79 15.71
N PHE A 157 26.43 11.68 15.42
CA PHE A 157 27.48 12.25 16.24
C PHE A 157 27.38 13.78 16.32
N LEU A 158 27.13 14.44 15.19
CA LEU A 158 26.88 15.88 15.12
C LEU A 158 25.63 16.26 15.92
N PHE A 159 24.55 15.47 15.84
CA PHE A 159 23.34 15.68 16.62
C PHE A 159 23.56 15.50 18.12
N ILE A 160 24.31 14.47 18.52
CA ILE A 160 24.72 14.24 19.92
C ILE A 160 25.59 15.41 20.41
N ILE A 161 26.55 15.86 19.61
CA ILE A 161 27.36 17.05 19.90
C ILE A 161 26.47 18.28 20.06
N LEU A 162 25.51 18.53 19.16
CA LEU A 162 24.58 19.66 19.27
C LEU A 162 23.70 19.56 20.51
N LEU A 163 23.23 18.35 20.87
CA LEU A 163 22.51 18.12 22.11
C LEU A 163 23.38 18.37 23.34
N ILE A 164 24.64 17.92 23.32
CA ILE A 164 25.61 18.15 24.40
C ILE A 164 25.95 19.64 24.49
N PHE A 165 26.22 20.35 23.39
CA PHE A 165 26.52 21.79 23.38
C PHE A 165 25.32 22.64 23.82
N LYS A 166 24.11 22.32 23.36
CA LYS A 166 22.88 23.00 23.81
C LYS A 166 22.58 22.78 25.29
N ARG A 167 23.10 21.69 25.88
CA ARG A 167 22.83 21.28 27.28
C ARG A 167 24.07 21.04 28.13
N ALA A 168 25.24 21.55 27.76
CA ALA A 168 26.50 21.41 28.51
C ALA A 168 26.42 22.03 29.93
N ARG A 169 25.28 22.65 30.27
CA ARG A 169 24.91 23.13 31.60
C ARG A 169 24.14 22.14 32.48
N THR A 170 23.72 20.97 31.98
CA THR A 170 22.87 20.00 32.73
C THR A 170 23.39 18.57 32.63
N ASN A 171 23.54 17.91 33.79
CA ASN A 171 24.12 16.57 33.97
C ASN A 171 23.54 15.49 33.03
N LEU A 172 24.41 14.73 32.36
CA LEU A 172 24.07 13.59 31.48
C LEU A 172 23.14 12.54 32.13
N ARG A 173 23.21 12.34 33.45
CA ARG A 173 22.31 11.43 34.20
C ARG A 173 20.84 11.86 34.11
N SER A 174 20.58 13.16 34.03
CA SER A 174 19.22 13.69 33.81
C SER A 174 18.67 13.32 32.44
N VAL A 175 19.54 13.17 31.42
CA VAL A 175 19.11 12.88 30.05
C VAL A 175 18.55 11.46 29.95
N PHE A 176 19.20 10.46 30.54
CA PHE A 176 18.70 9.08 30.54
C PHE A 176 17.41 8.92 31.37
N GLN A 177 17.30 9.60 32.52
CA GLN A 177 16.05 9.62 33.30
C GLN A 177 14.92 10.29 32.53
N LEU A 178 15.19 11.39 31.82
CA LEU A 178 14.22 12.06 30.96
C LEU A 178 13.76 11.20 29.79
N PHE A 179 14.65 10.38 29.19
CA PHE A 179 14.23 9.42 28.18
C PHE A 179 13.28 8.36 28.78
N GLY A 180 13.60 7.81 29.95
CA GLY A 180 12.72 6.87 30.65
C GLY A 180 11.34 7.47 30.99
N ASP A 181 11.32 8.70 31.50
CA ASP A 181 10.08 9.42 31.83
C ASP A 181 9.27 9.85 30.61
N PHE A 182 9.95 10.15 29.50
CA PHE A 182 9.30 10.48 28.23
C PHE A 182 8.60 9.26 27.64
N PHE A 183 9.28 8.11 27.61
CA PHE A 183 8.71 6.86 27.11
C PHE A 183 7.54 6.39 27.98
N SER A 184 7.66 6.44 29.32
CA SER A 184 6.58 5.98 30.22
C SER A 184 5.29 6.82 30.09
N LYS A 185 5.41 8.14 29.90
CA LYS A 185 4.25 9.05 29.77
C LYS A 185 3.61 9.05 28.37
N LYS A 186 4.36 8.65 27.33
CA LYS A 186 3.91 8.68 25.92
C LYS A 186 3.75 7.30 25.29
N TRP A 187 3.91 6.22 26.06
CA TRP A 187 3.89 4.83 25.58
C TRP A 187 2.65 4.48 24.78
N LYS A 188 1.47 4.92 25.23
CA LYS A 188 0.20 4.64 24.53
C LYS A 188 0.17 5.24 23.13
N GLN A 189 0.65 6.47 22.97
CA GLN A 189 0.72 7.14 21.67
C GLN A 189 1.77 6.51 20.76
N ILE A 190 2.90 6.05 21.32
CA ILE A 190 3.96 5.35 20.59
C ILE A 190 3.45 4.00 20.07
N ILE A 191 2.77 3.21 20.92
CA ILE A 191 2.16 1.94 20.49
C ILE A 191 1.12 2.18 19.42
N LEU A 192 0.25 3.17 19.60
CA LEU A 192 -0.79 3.50 18.62
C LEU A 192 -0.16 3.83 17.26
N TRP A 193 0.87 4.67 17.25
CA TRP A 193 1.62 5.01 16.04
C TRP A 193 2.22 3.76 15.38
N PHE A 194 2.85 2.88 16.16
CA PHE A 194 3.43 1.65 15.62
C PHE A 194 2.36 0.71 15.05
N GLY A 195 1.26 0.49 15.76
CA GLY A 195 0.15 -0.36 15.31
C GLY A 195 -0.51 0.14 14.03
N VAL A 196 -0.72 1.46 13.90
CA VAL A 196 -1.23 2.07 12.65
C VAL A 196 -0.22 1.91 11.51
N THR A 197 1.07 2.15 11.77
CA THR A 197 2.14 1.97 10.77
C THR A 197 2.18 0.53 10.26
N THR A 198 2.14 -0.48 11.15
CA THR A 198 2.14 -1.89 10.75
C THR A 198 0.88 -2.26 9.97
N THR A 199 -0.28 -1.74 10.37
CA THR A 199 -1.55 -1.99 9.66
C THR A 199 -1.52 -1.41 8.25
N LEU A 200 -1.02 -0.18 8.09
CA LEU A 200 -0.86 0.45 6.77
C LEU A 200 0.13 -0.30 5.89
N LEU A 201 1.24 -0.76 6.47
CA LEU A 201 2.23 -1.57 5.75
C LEU A 201 1.61 -2.88 5.24
N PHE A 202 0.82 -3.56 6.07
CA PHE A 202 0.11 -4.77 5.68
C PHE A 202 -0.93 -4.51 4.58
N LEU A 203 -1.75 -3.46 4.73
CA LEU A 203 -2.74 -3.06 3.72
C LEU A 203 -2.07 -2.81 2.38
N LEU A 204 -0.89 -2.20 2.40
CA LEU A 204 -0.15 -1.88 1.19
C LEU A 204 0.35 -3.14 0.48
N ILE A 205 0.83 -4.15 1.22
CA ILE A 205 1.20 -5.46 0.66
C ILE A 205 -0.01 -6.12 -0.01
N VAL A 206 -1.19 -6.06 0.62
CA VAL A 206 -2.43 -6.60 0.04
C VAL A 206 -2.80 -5.88 -1.25
N ILE A 207 -2.72 -4.55 -1.28
CA ILE A 207 -2.99 -3.75 -2.49
C ILE A 207 -2.01 -4.10 -3.62
N MET A 208 -0.73 -4.28 -3.30
CA MET A 208 0.29 -4.67 -4.28
C MET A 208 0.05 -6.09 -4.84
N ALA A 209 -0.42 -7.02 -4.01
CA ALA A 209 -0.79 -8.36 -4.47
C ALA A 209 -2.04 -8.33 -5.39
N GLY A 210 -2.97 -7.42 -5.12
CA GLY A 210 -4.20 -7.25 -5.90
C GLY A 210 -4.04 -6.46 -7.21
N SER A 211 -2.97 -5.65 -7.37
CA SER A 211 -2.84 -4.73 -8.51
C SER A 211 -2.45 -5.40 -9.84
N GLN A 212 -2.11 -6.69 -9.84
CA GLN A 212 -1.79 -7.43 -11.06
C GLN A 212 -3.06 -7.73 -11.85
N LYS A 213 -3.18 -7.11 -13.03
CA LYS A 213 -4.26 -7.41 -13.97
C LYS A 213 -4.09 -8.83 -14.48
N ALA A 214 -5.15 -9.63 -14.37
CA ALA A 214 -5.23 -10.92 -15.03
C ALA A 214 -6.03 -10.76 -16.31
N PHE A 215 -5.67 -11.50 -17.35
CA PHE A 215 -6.50 -11.60 -18.54
C PHE A 215 -6.46 -13.01 -19.09
N PHE A 216 -7.48 -13.31 -19.89
CA PHE A 216 -7.61 -14.59 -20.57
C PHE A 216 -7.95 -14.39 -22.05
N ILE A 217 -7.43 -15.28 -22.88
CA ILE A 217 -7.75 -15.42 -24.30
C ILE A 217 -7.96 -16.91 -24.62
N ALA A 218 -9.11 -17.25 -25.21
CA ALA A 218 -9.31 -18.50 -25.95
C ALA A 218 -9.39 -18.18 -27.44
N LYS A 219 -8.44 -18.73 -28.22
CA LYS A 219 -8.37 -18.54 -29.67
C LYS A 219 -8.60 -19.86 -30.39
N PHE A 220 -9.63 -19.89 -31.23
CA PHE A 220 -9.96 -20.97 -32.15
C PHE A 220 -9.31 -20.68 -33.51
N THR A 221 -8.80 -21.70 -34.20
CA THR A 221 -8.12 -21.53 -35.49
C THR A 221 -8.59 -22.56 -36.50
N THR A 222 -8.76 -22.15 -37.77
CA THR A 222 -9.22 -23.00 -38.88
C THR A 222 -8.11 -23.86 -39.50
N ASP A 223 -6.94 -23.96 -38.85
CA ASP A 223 -5.85 -24.83 -39.29
C ASP A 223 -6.30 -26.30 -39.36
N ALA A 224 -5.55 -27.15 -40.07
CA ALA A 224 -5.87 -28.58 -40.27
C ALA A 224 -6.12 -29.40 -38.99
N LYS A 225 -5.66 -28.91 -37.83
CA LYS A 225 -5.83 -29.55 -36.51
C LYS A 225 -6.93 -28.92 -35.65
N ALA A 226 -7.58 -27.88 -36.16
CA ALA A 226 -8.59 -27.10 -35.46
C ALA A 226 -8.17 -26.67 -34.04
N PRO A 227 -6.97 -26.09 -33.83
CA PRO A 227 -6.47 -25.95 -32.47
C PRO A 227 -7.25 -24.89 -31.68
N ILE A 228 -7.50 -25.18 -30.42
CA ILE A 228 -7.92 -24.20 -29.41
C ILE A 228 -6.69 -23.82 -28.59
N ASN A 229 -6.29 -22.56 -28.67
CA ASN A 229 -5.19 -22.00 -27.91
C ASN A 229 -5.73 -21.24 -26.70
N PHE A 230 -5.34 -21.70 -25.52
CA PHE A 230 -5.61 -21.03 -24.25
C PHE A 230 -4.39 -20.20 -23.85
N HIS A 231 -4.61 -18.93 -23.56
CA HIS A 231 -3.60 -18.03 -23.06
C HIS A 231 -4.14 -17.29 -21.82
N PHE A 232 -3.41 -17.40 -20.72
CA PHE A 232 -3.71 -16.71 -19.47
C PHE A 232 -2.53 -15.85 -19.03
N GLU A 233 -2.78 -14.63 -18.56
CA GLU A 233 -1.76 -13.77 -17.97
C GLU A 233 -1.97 -13.59 -16.47
N ASN A 234 -0.90 -13.75 -15.69
CA ASN A 234 -0.77 -13.54 -14.23
C ASN A 234 -1.66 -14.44 -13.34
N SER A 235 -2.68 -15.10 -13.89
CA SER A 235 -3.60 -15.98 -13.18
C SER A 235 -4.12 -17.08 -14.10
N ILE A 236 -4.10 -18.32 -13.64
CA ILE A 236 -4.59 -19.48 -14.39
C ILE A 236 -5.63 -20.23 -13.54
N PRO A 237 -6.72 -20.77 -14.14
CA PRO A 237 -7.64 -21.64 -13.42
C PRO A 237 -6.95 -22.93 -12.97
N GLU A 238 -7.41 -23.51 -11.86
CA GLU A 238 -6.94 -24.84 -11.42
C GLU A 238 -7.39 -25.94 -12.40
N LYS A 239 -8.59 -25.79 -12.97
CA LYS A 239 -9.16 -26.69 -13.98
C LYS A 239 -9.97 -25.95 -15.05
N ILE A 240 -9.94 -26.48 -16.27
CA ILE A 240 -10.81 -26.10 -17.39
C ILE A 240 -11.50 -27.38 -17.87
N ILE A 241 -12.83 -27.35 -18.01
CA ILE A 241 -13.60 -28.46 -18.53
C ILE A 241 -14.12 -28.07 -19.92
N LEU A 242 -13.83 -28.89 -20.92
CA LEU A 242 -14.30 -28.71 -22.29
C LEU A 242 -15.30 -29.81 -22.63
N TYR A 243 -16.44 -29.41 -23.20
CA TYR A 243 -17.42 -30.30 -23.76
C TYR A 243 -17.55 -30.04 -25.25
N PHE A 244 -17.46 -31.09 -26.06
CA PHE A 244 -17.63 -31.06 -27.50
C PHE A 244 -18.97 -31.72 -27.84
N TYR A 245 -19.84 -31.00 -28.52
CA TYR A 245 -21.14 -31.49 -28.99
C TYR A 245 -21.18 -31.50 -30.52
N SER A 246 -21.87 -32.48 -31.09
CA SER A 246 -22.23 -32.54 -32.51
C SER A 246 -23.75 -32.56 -32.65
N VAL A 247 -24.29 -31.89 -33.66
CA VAL A 247 -25.72 -31.95 -33.97
C VAL A 247 -26.00 -33.18 -34.84
N ASP A 248 -26.97 -33.99 -34.43
CA ASP A 248 -27.40 -35.16 -35.19
C ASP A 248 -28.38 -34.80 -36.33
N ILE A 249 -28.81 -35.80 -37.10
CA ILE A 249 -29.74 -35.63 -38.23
C ILE A 249 -31.12 -35.12 -37.77
N ASN A 250 -31.46 -35.29 -36.49
CA ASN A 250 -32.71 -34.88 -35.88
C ASN A 250 -32.57 -33.53 -35.14
N ASP A 251 -31.49 -32.79 -35.36
CA ASP A 251 -31.17 -31.50 -34.73
C ASP A 251 -30.95 -31.57 -33.21
N ASN A 252 -30.60 -32.74 -32.67
CA ASN A 252 -30.25 -32.90 -31.26
C ASN A 252 -28.75 -32.72 -31.03
N GLU A 253 -28.40 -32.02 -29.94
CA GLU A 253 -27.02 -31.90 -29.47
C GLU A 253 -26.57 -33.18 -28.76
N VAL A 254 -25.54 -33.83 -29.30
CA VAL A 254 -24.97 -35.07 -28.75
C VAL A 254 -23.55 -34.80 -28.28
N LEU A 255 -23.25 -35.11 -27.02
CA LEU A 255 -21.90 -34.99 -26.47
C LEU A 255 -20.96 -36.00 -27.15
N THR A 256 -19.95 -35.47 -27.83
CA THR A 256 -18.92 -36.25 -28.52
C THR A 256 -17.73 -36.53 -27.61
N LYS A 257 -17.31 -35.54 -26.82
CA LYS A 257 -16.15 -35.65 -25.94
C LYS A 257 -16.21 -34.69 -24.77
N GLU A 258 -15.74 -35.14 -23.62
CA GLU A 258 -15.41 -34.31 -22.46
C GLU A 258 -13.90 -34.39 -22.20
N LEU A 259 -13.29 -33.24 -21.90
CA LEU A 259 -11.87 -33.12 -21.55
C LEU A 259 -11.70 -32.21 -20.33
N GLU A 260 -10.79 -32.60 -19.43
CA GLU A 260 -10.36 -31.77 -18.31
C GLU A 260 -8.89 -31.37 -18.52
N LEU A 261 -8.64 -30.06 -18.47
CA LEU A 261 -7.29 -29.49 -18.47
C LEU A 261 -6.94 -29.01 -17.06
N THR A 262 -5.80 -29.45 -16.55
CA THR A 262 -5.28 -29.03 -15.25
C THR A 262 -4.18 -28.00 -15.41
N ARG A 263 -4.00 -27.16 -14.37
CA ARG A 263 -2.94 -26.13 -14.32
C ARG A 263 -1.55 -26.64 -14.71
N SER A 264 -1.19 -27.87 -14.36
CA SER A 264 0.11 -28.48 -14.65
C SER A 264 0.41 -28.70 -16.13
N GLN A 265 -0.61 -28.74 -16.99
CA GLN A 265 -0.44 -28.98 -18.43
C GLN A 265 -0.05 -27.71 -19.20
N PHE A 266 -0.20 -26.54 -18.58
CA PHE A 266 0.10 -25.27 -19.21
C PHE A 266 1.61 -24.99 -19.21
N ARG A 267 2.10 -24.57 -20.38
CA ARG A 267 3.48 -24.11 -20.51
C ARG A 267 3.58 -22.69 -19.98
N ARG A 268 4.45 -22.49 -19.01
CA ARG A 268 4.70 -21.18 -18.39
C ARG A 268 5.85 -20.48 -19.10
N SER A 269 5.60 -19.29 -19.62
CA SER A 269 6.61 -18.30 -19.99
C SER A 269 6.50 -17.10 -19.04
N PHE A 270 7.58 -16.37 -18.87
CA PHE A 270 7.56 -15.16 -18.06
C PHE A 270 8.49 -14.12 -18.63
N ILE A 271 8.04 -12.87 -18.58
CA ILE A 271 8.87 -11.70 -18.82
C ILE A 271 8.98 -11.00 -17.48
N GLU A 272 10.20 -10.92 -16.97
CA GLU A 272 10.50 -10.24 -15.72
C GLU A 272 11.28 -8.96 -16.06
N VAL A 273 10.58 -7.82 -16.01
CA VAL A 273 11.19 -6.52 -16.24
C VAL A 273 11.77 -6.04 -14.93
N MET A 274 13.09 -6.09 -14.84
CA MET A 274 13.83 -5.60 -13.71
C MET A 274 14.32 -4.18 -14.02
N GLU A 275 13.99 -3.24 -13.15
CA GLU A 275 14.66 -1.94 -13.16
C GLU A 275 16.05 -2.14 -12.56
N LYS A 276 17.05 -2.27 -13.45
CA LYS A 276 18.46 -2.21 -13.07
C LYS A 276 18.90 -0.78 -13.26
N GLN A 277 19.27 -0.09 -12.18
CA GLN A 277 19.90 1.22 -12.30
C GLN A 277 21.23 1.05 -13.05
N GLU A 278 21.26 1.46 -14.30
CA GLU A 278 22.49 1.49 -15.08
C GLU A 278 23.43 2.55 -14.52
N SER A 279 24.59 2.08 -14.11
CA SER A 279 25.73 2.92 -13.78
C SER A 279 26.30 3.49 -15.10
N ASN A 280 25.67 4.52 -15.68
CA ASN A 280 26.22 5.19 -16.88
C ASN A 280 27.59 5.83 -16.60
N GLY A 281 28.58 5.44 -17.40
CA GLY A 281 30.02 5.48 -17.10
C GLY A 281 30.71 6.85 -17.04
N SER A 282 30.45 7.62 -15.98
CA SER A 282 31.42 8.60 -15.47
C SER A 282 31.57 8.49 -13.96
N ALA A 283 32.83 8.45 -13.49
CA ALA A 283 33.16 8.26 -12.08
C ALA A 283 33.01 9.59 -11.33
N THR A 284 31.93 9.73 -10.56
CA THR A 284 31.74 10.84 -9.61
C THR A 284 31.50 10.28 -8.20
N PHE A 285 31.98 11.01 -7.18
CA PHE A 285 31.83 10.70 -5.75
C PHE A 285 30.39 10.30 -5.38
N PHE A 286 29.39 11.00 -5.92
CA PHE A 286 27.96 10.71 -5.72
C PHE A 286 27.54 9.34 -6.25
N LYS A 287 28.14 8.84 -7.34
CA LYS A 287 27.81 7.53 -7.91
C LYS A 287 28.40 6.37 -7.10
N ASN A 288 29.55 6.57 -6.44
CA ASN A 288 30.08 5.61 -5.47
C ASN A 288 29.21 5.53 -4.20
N ILE A 289 28.61 6.66 -3.82
CA ILE A 289 27.61 6.72 -2.75
C ILE A 289 26.35 5.97 -3.20
N ASP A 290 25.80 6.23 -4.39
CA ASP A 290 24.64 5.51 -4.93
C ASP A 290 24.89 4.00 -5.05
N ALA A 291 26.01 3.59 -5.65
CA ALA A 291 26.37 2.18 -5.81
C ALA A 291 26.53 1.45 -4.46
N GLN A 292 26.90 2.16 -3.39
CA GLN A 292 26.94 1.59 -2.04
C GLN A 292 25.56 1.62 -1.35
N ILE A 293 24.78 2.70 -1.48
CA ILE A 293 23.38 2.84 -1.00
C ILE A 293 22.53 1.68 -1.50
N TYR A 294 22.65 1.34 -2.78
CA TYR A 294 21.82 0.33 -3.43
C TYR A 294 22.46 -1.06 -3.52
N LYS A 295 23.62 -1.28 -2.87
CA LYS A 295 24.39 -2.54 -2.94
C LYS A 295 23.61 -3.79 -2.46
N GLY A 296 22.46 -3.60 -1.79
CA GLY A 296 21.55 -4.66 -1.35
C GLY A 296 20.12 -4.61 -1.88
N SER A 297 19.73 -3.62 -2.70
CA SER A 297 18.32 -3.42 -3.13
C SER A 297 18.12 -2.99 -4.59
N SER A 298 19.14 -3.11 -5.44
CA SER A 298 19.15 -2.55 -6.81
C SER A 298 18.32 -3.28 -7.87
N LYS A 299 17.46 -4.21 -7.45
CA LYS A 299 16.66 -5.05 -8.34
C LYS A 299 15.20 -4.98 -7.92
N ALA A 300 14.47 -4.06 -8.55
CA ALA A 300 13.02 -3.98 -8.45
C ALA A 300 12.38 -4.64 -9.68
N PHE A 301 11.46 -5.57 -9.45
CA PHE A 301 10.54 -6.06 -10.47
C PHE A 301 9.49 -5.00 -10.69
N MET A 302 9.38 -4.56 -11.94
CA MET A 302 8.30 -3.69 -12.36
C MET A 302 7.04 -4.55 -12.52
N SER A 303 6.20 -4.64 -11.49
CA SER A 303 5.03 -5.54 -11.46
C SER A 303 4.04 -5.28 -12.59
N ASN A 304 4.00 -4.05 -13.09
CA ASN A 304 3.13 -3.62 -14.19
C ASN A 304 3.69 -3.93 -15.59
N LYS A 305 4.99 -4.23 -15.71
CA LYS A 305 5.67 -4.58 -16.96
C LYS A 305 6.06 -6.05 -17.01
N SER A 306 6.22 -6.68 -15.86
CA SER A 306 6.44 -8.11 -15.73
C SER A 306 5.13 -8.87 -15.94
N LYS A 307 5.20 -9.98 -16.66
CA LYS A 307 4.04 -10.77 -17.09
C LYS A 307 4.37 -12.25 -16.95
N TYR A 308 3.44 -13.01 -16.36
CA TYR A 308 3.48 -14.46 -16.37
C TYR A 308 2.44 -14.97 -17.35
N GLU A 309 2.88 -15.64 -18.40
CA GLU A 309 2.02 -16.17 -19.44
C GLU A 309 1.91 -17.68 -19.31
N TYR A 310 0.69 -18.19 -19.41
CA TYR A 310 0.39 -19.62 -19.37
C TYR A 310 -0.32 -19.98 -20.67
N ASN A 311 0.32 -20.85 -21.45
CA ASN A 311 -0.13 -21.22 -22.78
C ASN A 311 -0.41 -22.72 -22.86
N TYR A 312 -1.55 -23.09 -23.46
CA TYR A 312 -1.87 -24.47 -23.80
C TYR A 312 -2.51 -24.53 -25.18
N LYS A 313 -2.14 -25.53 -25.97
CA LYS A 313 -2.68 -25.77 -27.31
C LYS A 313 -3.33 -27.15 -27.32
N LEU A 314 -4.64 -27.17 -27.59
CA LEU A 314 -5.43 -28.38 -27.75
C LEU A 314 -5.75 -28.58 -29.22
N ASP A 315 -5.30 -29.68 -29.82
CA ASP A 315 -5.75 -30.09 -31.16
C ASP A 315 -7.15 -30.72 -31.02
N THR A 316 -8.14 -30.25 -31.79
CA THR A 316 -9.56 -30.65 -31.59
C THR A 316 -10.22 -31.39 -32.73
N ILE A 317 -9.52 -31.57 -33.85
CA ILE A 317 -10.07 -32.19 -35.06
C ILE A 317 -10.73 -33.56 -34.81
N GLU A 318 -10.15 -34.38 -33.91
CA GLU A 318 -10.66 -35.71 -33.58
C GLU A 318 -11.98 -35.71 -32.79
N TYR A 319 -12.38 -34.55 -32.25
CA TYR A 319 -13.59 -34.38 -31.46
C TYR A 319 -14.76 -33.77 -32.24
N LEU A 320 -14.49 -33.30 -33.47
CA LEU A 320 -15.47 -32.68 -34.36
C LEU A 320 -16.05 -33.73 -35.30
N LYS A 321 -17.37 -33.67 -35.54
CA LYS A 321 -18.06 -34.45 -36.57
C LYS A 321 -18.42 -33.57 -37.76
N GLN A 322 -18.66 -34.20 -38.91
CA GLN A 322 -19.19 -33.49 -40.08
C GLN A 322 -20.51 -32.80 -39.71
N GLY A 323 -20.72 -31.60 -40.22
CA GLY A 323 -21.86 -30.75 -39.90
C GLY A 323 -21.59 -29.76 -38.75
N LYS A 324 -22.63 -29.46 -37.98
CA LYS A 324 -22.62 -28.43 -36.93
C LYS A 324 -22.11 -29.01 -35.60
N ASN A 325 -21.15 -28.33 -34.98
CA ASN A 325 -20.57 -28.69 -33.68
C ASN A 325 -20.57 -27.49 -32.73
N PHE A 326 -20.55 -27.77 -31.43
CA PHE A 326 -20.37 -26.77 -30.38
C PHE A 326 -19.23 -27.17 -29.46
N VAL A 327 -18.45 -26.17 -29.05
CA VAL A 327 -17.46 -26.32 -27.98
C VAL A 327 -17.88 -25.45 -26.82
N VAL A 328 -18.06 -26.07 -25.65
CA VAL A 328 -18.38 -25.40 -24.39
C VAL A 328 -17.16 -25.49 -23.48
N ILE A 329 -16.60 -24.36 -23.10
CA ILE A 329 -15.41 -24.24 -22.25
C ILE A 329 -15.83 -23.61 -20.93
N ASN A 330 -15.64 -24.35 -19.85
CA ASN A 330 -15.99 -23.95 -18.50
C ASN A 330 -14.76 -23.85 -17.61
N PHE A 331 -14.56 -22.72 -16.95
CA PHE A 331 -13.49 -22.57 -15.97
C PHE A 331 -13.81 -21.49 -14.93
N ASN A 332 -13.17 -21.63 -13.77
CA ASN A 332 -13.23 -20.64 -12.71
C ASN A 332 -11.93 -19.90 -12.62
N LEU A 333 -11.99 -18.58 -12.74
CA LEU A 333 -10.87 -17.72 -12.48
C LEU A 333 -11.18 -16.84 -11.28
N GLY A 334 -10.35 -16.98 -10.25
CA GLY A 334 -10.56 -16.27 -8.99
C GLY A 334 -9.32 -15.55 -8.50
N ALA A 335 -9.57 -14.43 -7.82
CA ALA A 335 -8.61 -13.75 -6.99
C ALA A 335 -9.20 -13.59 -5.59
N LEU A 336 -8.52 -14.17 -4.59
CA LEU A 336 -8.63 -13.95 -3.15
C LEU A 336 -10.02 -14.04 -2.47
N ASN A 337 -11.16 -14.01 -3.17
CA ASN A 337 -12.53 -14.33 -2.72
C ASN A 337 -13.61 -14.20 -3.83
N ASN A 338 -13.30 -13.65 -5.01
CA ASN A 338 -14.27 -13.57 -6.11
C ASN A 338 -13.95 -14.64 -7.15
N HIS A 339 -14.81 -15.64 -7.29
CA HIS A 339 -14.68 -16.68 -8.32
C HIS A 339 -15.63 -16.33 -9.46
N GLU A 340 -15.08 -15.82 -10.56
CA GLU A 340 -15.85 -15.62 -11.77
C GLU A 340 -15.88 -16.94 -12.54
N TYR A 341 -17.10 -17.43 -12.77
CA TYR A 341 -17.35 -18.61 -13.59
C TYR A 341 -17.49 -18.18 -15.04
N PHE A 342 -16.60 -18.68 -15.89
CA PHE A 342 -16.62 -18.42 -17.33
C PHE A 342 -17.21 -19.64 -18.04
N ASN A 343 -18.23 -19.38 -18.86
CA ASN A 343 -18.79 -20.33 -19.79
C ASN A 343 -18.69 -19.75 -21.20
N ILE A 344 -17.86 -20.36 -22.05
CA ILE A 344 -17.68 -19.93 -23.43
C ILE A 344 -18.28 -21.00 -24.32
N VAL A 345 -19.25 -20.60 -25.14
CA VAL A 345 -19.86 -21.47 -26.14
C VAL A 345 -19.49 -20.93 -27.51
N ASN A 346 -18.90 -21.78 -28.35
CA ASN A 346 -18.57 -21.43 -29.72
C ASN A 346 -19.06 -22.49 -30.68
N GLU A 347 -19.60 -22.05 -31.81
CA GLU A 347 -20.06 -22.93 -32.89
C GLU A 347 -18.95 -23.15 -33.90
N ILE A 348 -18.78 -24.41 -34.31
CA ILE A 348 -17.80 -24.84 -35.30
C ILE A 348 -18.50 -25.72 -36.33
N HIS A 349 -18.41 -25.36 -37.61
CA HIS A 349 -18.94 -26.15 -38.70
C HIS A 349 -17.80 -26.87 -39.43
N MET A 350 -17.92 -28.17 -39.67
CA MET A 350 -16.99 -28.95 -40.48
C MET A 350 -17.71 -29.48 -41.71
N ASP A 351 -17.24 -29.08 -42.90
CA ASP A 351 -17.82 -29.54 -44.16
C ASP A 351 -17.32 -30.95 -44.56
N ASP A 352 -17.87 -31.51 -45.64
CA ASP A 352 -17.52 -32.83 -46.15
C ASP A 352 -16.06 -32.94 -46.65
N LYS A 353 -15.39 -31.80 -46.85
CA LYS A 353 -13.98 -31.70 -47.25
C LYS A 353 -13.05 -31.45 -46.06
N ASN A 354 -13.56 -31.56 -44.83
CA ASN A 354 -12.88 -31.22 -43.58
C ASN A 354 -12.41 -29.76 -43.50
N THR A 355 -13.04 -28.86 -44.25
CA THR A 355 -12.87 -27.41 -44.07
C THR A 355 -13.66 -26.99 -42.84
N ILE A 356 -13.02 -26.20 -41.99
CA ILE A 356 -13.59 -25.76 -40.72
C ILE A 356 -13.94 -24.29 -40.80
N THR A 357 -15.19 -23.97 -40.44
CA THR A 357 -15.67 -22.60 -40.24
C THR A 357 -15.95 -22.40 -38.76
N ILE A 358 -15.39 -21.35 -38.17
CA ILE A 358 -15.55 -21.01 -36.75
C ILE A 358 -16.38 -19.74 -36.65
N ASN A 359 -17.41 -19.75 -35.81
CA ASN A 359 -18.28 -18.58 -35.64
C ASN A 359 -17.54 -17.38 -35.03
N LYS A 360 -16.71 -17.63 -34.01
CA LYS A 360 -15.88 -16.60 -33.37
C LYS A 360 -14.46 -17.11 -33.10
N GLU A 361 -13.47 -16.44 -33.69
CA GLU A 361 -12.06 -16.87 -33.59
C GLU A 361 -11.42 -16.56 -32.22
N GLU A 362 -11.83 -15.48 -31.55
CA GLU A 362 -11.21 -15.04 -30.30
C GLU A 362 -12.25 -14.64 -29.24
N PHE A 363 -12.10 -15.21 -28.04
CA PHE A 363 -12.76 -14.75 -26.82
C PHE A 363 -11.70 -14.19 -25.89
N ARG A 364 -11.87 -12.94 -25.47
CA ARG A 364 -10.93 -12.22 -24.60
C ARG A 364 -11.70 -11.55 -23.47
N GLU A 365 -11.20 -11.67 -22.26
CA GLU A 365 -11.74 -10.95 -21.11
C GLU A 365 -10.63 -10.41 -20.19
N ASN A 366 -10.85 -9.20 -19.65
CA ASN A 366 -9.97 -8.61 -18.66
C ASN A 366 -10.54 -8.87 -17.28
N ILE A 367 -9.82 -9.61 -16.45
CA ILE A 367 -10.30 -10.04 -15.14
C ILE A 367 -9.92 -8.96 -14.13
N LYS A 368 -10.94 -8.29 -13.58
CA LYS A 368 -10.76 -7.30 -12.53
C LYS A 368 -10.50 -8.04 -11.21
N ARG A 369 -9.32 -7.83 -10.62
CA ARG A 369 -8.97 -8.34 -9.28
C ARG A 369 -9.38 -7.37 -8.19
#